data_AF-A0A2J6H9W8-F1
#
_entry.id   AF-A0A2J6H9W8-F1
#
_cell.length_a   1.000
_cell.length_b   1.000
_cell.length_c   1.000
_cell.angle_alpha   90.00
_cell.angle_beta   90.00
_cell.angle_gamma   90.00
#
_symmetry.space_group_name_H-M   'P 1'
#
loop_
_entity.id
_entity.type
_entity.pdbx_description
1 polymer ?
#
loop_
_entity_poly.entity_id
_entity_poly.type
_entity_poly.pdbx_seq_one_letter_code
_entity_poly.pdbx_strand_id
1 'polypeptide(L)'
;MFNLGTAAHAQDTTKKANAVAKPNPYKRPAVAAQTPVVTPSAATTPQPQKPVDKSLHGQYTYLLTKIYNYQQPLVGALVKNYNDTLKATRKQLKDAQETVTAQAKTIDTLKKSSNNKDQSLAASEAKVNEVSLLGIPINKGTYNLIMWGLVIGFGAIAAIVIARSGAHSREAKYRIKLYNELEEEYKNYKAKANEKEKKLARELQTERNKLDELTGKG
;
A
#
# COMPACT_ATOMS: atom_id res chain seq x y z
N MET A 1 -16.47 -25.63 29.41
CA MET A 1 -15.38 -25.27 28.46
C MET A 1 -15.94 -24.25 27.49
N PHE A 2 -15.12 -23.32 26.99
CA PHE A 2 -15.45 -22.07 26.27
C PHE A 2 -15.64 -20.83 27.16
N ASN A 3 -14.52 -20.22 27.53
CA ASN A 3 -14.45 -18.84 28.02
C ASN A 3 -13.84 -18.00 26.89
N LEU A 4 -14.62 -17.07 26.32
CA LEU A 4 -14.14 -16.14 25.30
C LEU A 4 -13.35 -15.02 25.98
N GLY A 5 -12.06 -14.97 25.68
CA GLY A 5 -11.14 -13.96 26.18
C GLY A 5 -11.52 -12.55 25.71
N THR A 6 -11.65 -11.65 26.67
CA THR A 6 -11.67 -10.20 26.51
C THR A 6 -10.25 -9.71 26.20
N ALA A 7 -10.00 -9.29 24.96
CA ALA A 7 -8.79 -8.55 24.60
C ALA A 7 -9.06 -7.05 24.79
N ALA A 8 -8.57 -6.49 25.89
CA ALA A 8 -8.56 -5.04 26.12
C ALA A 8 -7.44 -4.40 25.29
N HIS A 9 -7.81 -3.55 24.33
CA HIS A 9 -6.88 -2.64 23.66
C HIS A 9 -6.56 -1.47 24.60
N ALA A 10 -5.32 -1.40 25.09
CA ALA A 10 -4.79 -0.22 25.76
C ALA A 10 -4.29 0.79 24.72
N GLN A 11 -4.99 1.92 24.58
CA GLN A 11 -4.48 3.10 23.89
C GLN A 11 -3.55 3.87 24.84
N ASP A 12 -2.26 3.90 24.52
CA ASP A 12 -1.26 4.71 25.22
C ASP A 12 -1.28 6.14 24.63
N THR A 13 -1.77 7.10 25.41
CA THR A 13 -1.77 8.52 25.04
C THR A 13 -0.57 9.20 25.70
N THR A 14 0.52 9.34 24.93
CA THR A 14 1.71 10.06 25.40
C THR A 14 1.51 11.57 25.29
N LYS A 15 1.34 12.17 26.47
CA LYS A 15 1.31 13.60 26.76
C LYS A 15 2.63 14.27 26.36
N LYS A 16 2.51 15.43 25.70
CA LYS A 16 3.59 16.29 25.18
C LYS A 16 4.72 16.51 26.20
N ALA A 17 5.95 16.27 25.72
CA ALA A 17 7.20 16.50 26.42
C ALA A 17 7.52 17.99 26.61
N ASN A 18 8.05 18.27 27.79
CA ASN A 18 8.52 19.56 28.28
C ASN A 18 9.86 19.95 27.62
N ALA A 19 10.11 21.26 27.51
CA ALA A 19 11.24 21.86 26.82
C ALA A 19 12.61 21.44 27.36
N VAL A 20 13.53 21.19 26.42
CA VAL A 20 14.94 20.84 26.62
C VAL A 20 15.75 22.10 26.93
N ALA A 21 16.32 22.18 28.14
CA ALA A 21 17.36 23.14 28.50
C ALA A 21 18.73 22.63 28.01
N LYS A 22 19.45 23.47 27.25
CA LYS A 22 20.79 23.21 26.72
C LYS A 22 21.86 23.37 27.82
N PRO A 23 22.89 22.51 27.93
CA PRO A 23 24.00 22.74 28.85
C PRO A 23 25.03 23.73 28.27
N ASN A 24 25.45 24.68 29.11
CA ASN A 24 26.42 25.73 28.81
C ASN A 24 27.84 25.19 28.58
N PRO A 25 28.63 25.78 27.65
CA PRO A 25 30.03 25.42 27.44
C PRO A 25 30.95 26.06 28.49
N TYR A 26 31.81 25.24 29.10
CA TYR A 26 32.88 25.68 30.01
C TYR A 26 33.88 26.61 29.29
N LYS A 27 34.09 27.82 29.83
CA LYS A 27 35.21 28.70 29.45
C LYS A 27 36.37 28.54 30.42
N ARG A 28 37.56 28.23 29.89
CA ARG A 28 38.85 28.26 30.59
C ARG A 28 39.59 29.55 30.21
N PRO A 29 39.99 30.38 31.16
CA PRO A 29 41.16 31.26 31.05
C PRO A 29 42.19 30.87 32.13
N ALA A 30 43.49 31.11 32.05
CA ALA A 30 44.45 31.48 31.04
C ALA A 30 45.81 31.02 31.61
N VAL A 31 46.74 30.60 30.75
CA VAL A 31 48.07 30.14 31.16
C VAL A 31 48.95 31.38 31.38
N ALA A 32 49.40 31.61 32.61
CA ALA A 32 50.42 32.61 32.91
C ALA A 32 51.78 31.91 33.10
N ALA A 33 52.75 32.31 32.30
CA ALA A 33 54.13 31.87 32.35
C ALA A 33 54.84 32.38 33.61
N GLN A 34 55.59 31.53 34.31
CA GLN A 34 56.63 31.94 35.27
C GLN A 34 57.76 30.90 35.33
N THR A 35 58.96 31.32 34.93
CA THR A 35 60.27 30.92 35.49
C THR A 35 61.17 32.16 35.41
N PRO A 36 62.31 32.26 36.13
CA PRO A 36 62.83 31.44 37.23
C PRO A 36 63.25 32.29 38.46
N VAL A 37 63.33 31.70 39.66
CA VAL A 37 64.29 32.15 40.69
C VAL A 37 64.76 30.94 41.51
N VAL A 38 66.08 30.76 41.57
CA VAL A 38 66.78 29.77 42.40
C VAL A 38 67.46 30.46 43.59
N THR A 39 67.79 29.63 44.60
CA THR A 39 68.69 29.83 45.78
C THR A 39 68.06 30.33 47.10
N PRO A 40 68.58 29.96 48.30
CA PRO A 40 68.29 28.68 48.99
C PRO A 40 67.83 28.81 50.47
N SER A 41 67.21 27.72 50.96
CA SER A 41 67.15 27.15 52.32
C SER A 41 67.22 28.05 53.58
N ALA A 42 66.12 28.04 54.36
CA ALA A 42 66.14 28.16 55.81
C ALA A 42 65.13 27.17 56.43
N ALA A 43 65.60 26.37 57.37
CA ALA A 43 64.87 25.27 58.01
C ALA A 43 63.80 25.76 59.00
N THR A 44 62.64 25.10 59.04
CA THR A 44 61.75 25.12 60.22
C THR A 44 60.88 23.86 60.26
N THR A 45 61.00 23.14 61.38
CA THR A 45 60.17 22.06 61.99
C THR A 45 59.02 21.37 61.21
N PRO A 46 58.92 20.02 61.26
CA PRO A 46 57.87 19.28 60.57
C PRO A 46 56.52 19.37 61.29
N GLN A 47 55.62 20.20 60.75
CA GLN A 47 54.17 20.08 60.99
C GLN A 47 53.58 19.02 60.06
N PRO A 48 52.64 18.17 60.51
CA PRO A 48 52.08 17.08 59.71
C PRO A 48 51.39 17.62 58.45
N GLN A 49 51.97 17.31 57.30
CA GLN A 49 51.55 17.80 55.98
C GLN A 49 50.15 17.25 55.61
N LYS A 50 49.30 18.14 55.06
CA LYS A 50 48.02 17.76 54.41
C LYS A 50 48.31 16.76 53.27
N PRO A 51 47.40 15.80 53.00
CA PRO A 51 47.68 14.71 52.08
C PRO A 51 48.04 15.24 50.69
N VAL A 52 49.21 14.81 50.21
CA VAL A 52 49.75 15.11 48.86
C VAL A 52 48.93 14.40 47.78
N ASP A 53 48.23 13.31 48.13
CA ASP A 53 47.32 12.57 47.25
C ASP A 53 45.85 12.78 47.68
N LYS A 54 45.03 13.33 46.77
CA LYS A 54 43.59 13.55 46.95
C LYS A 54 42.75 12.30 46.70
N SER A 55 43.36 11.17 46.32
CA SER A 55 42.66 9.91 46.11
C SER A 55 42.02 9.37 47.40
N LEU A 56 40.97 8.55 47.28
CA LEU A 56 40.33 7.91 48.44
C LEU A 56 41.32 7.06 49.24
N HIS A 57 42.30 6.45 48.55
CA HIS A 57 43.37 5.69 49.17
C HIS A 57 44.31 6.60 49.96
N GLY A 58 44.80 7.69 49.36
CA GLY A 58 45.65 8.67 50.04
C GLY A 58 44.98 9.33 51.24
N GLN A 59 43.67 9.64 51.14
CA GLN A 59 42.86 10.15 52.25
C GLN A 59 42.71 9.13 53.39
N TYR A 60 42.55 7.84 53.06
CA TYR A 60 42.51 6.76 54.05
C TYR A 60 43.85 6.62 54.78
N THR A 61 44.96 6.56 54.05
CA THR A 61 46.30 6.44 54.66
C THR A 61 46.62 7.63 55.56
N TYR A 62 46.20 8.84 55.16
CA TYR A 62 46.32 10.04 55.99
C TYR A 62 45.43 9.96 57.24
N LEU A 63 44.19 9.49 57.12
CA LEU A 63 43.29 9.31 58.26
C LEU A 63 43.86 8.32 59.28
N LEU A 64 44.53 7.26 58.83
CA LEU A 64 45.21 6.28 59.70
C LEU A 64 46.30 6.92 60.58
N THR A 65 46.97 7.97 60.11
CA THR A 65 47.99 8.69 60.90
C THR A 65 47.39 9.60 61.99
N LYS A 66 46.08 9.89 61.90
CA LYS A 66 45.39 10.83 62.79
C LYS A 66 44.49 10.16 63.83
N ILE A 67 44.16 8.89 63.65
CA ILE A 67 43.26 8.13 64.54
C ILE A 67 44.03 7.21 65.48
N TYR A 68 43.43 6.88 66.61
CA TYR A 68 44.00 5.93 67.58
C TYR A 68 43.91 4.48 67.07
N ASN A 69 44.80 3.61 67.57
CA ASN A 69 44.96 2.25 67.08
C ASN A 69 43.67 1.39 67.21
N TYR A 70 42.82 1.65 68.21
CA TYR A 70 41.55 0.95 68.39
C TYR A 70 40.46 1.36 67.38
N GLN A 71 40.60 2.50 66.70
CA GLN A 71 39.64 3.01 65.70
C GLN A 71 39.96 2.52 64.28
N GLN A 72 41.20 2.08 64.05
CA GLN A 72 41.69 1.51 62.79
C GLN A 72 40.75 0.43 62.19
N PRO A 73 40.31 -0.61 62.92
CA PRO A 73 39.43 -1.63 62.35
C PRO A 73 38.06 -1.10 61.93
N LEU A 74 37.51 -0.12 62.64
CA LEU A 74 36.21 0.47 62.32
C LEU A 74 36.28 1.32 61.03
N VAL A 75 37.33 2.13 60.88
CA VAL A 75 37.57 2.92 59.66
C VAL A 75 37.91 2.01 58.48
N GLY A 76 38.71 0.96 58.70
CA GLY A 76 39.03 -0.05 57.68
C GLY A 76 37.79 -0.78 57.18
N ALA A 77 36.87 -1.17 58.07
CA ALA A 77 35.60 -1.78 57.71
C ALA A 77 34.71 -0.83 56.89
N LEU A 78 34.64 0.46 57.27
CA LEU A 78 33.89 1.47 56.51
C LEU A 78 34.43 1.65 55.10
N VAL A 79 35.76 1.78 54.95
CA VAL A 79 36.40 1.95 53.63
C VAL A 79 36.26 0.69 52.78
N LYS A 80 36.30 -0.50 53.38
CA LYS A 80 36.01 -1.76 52.69
C LYS A 80 34.57 -1.76 52.15
N ASN A 81 33.59 -1.50 53.00
CA ASN A 81 32.18 -1.46 52.61
C ASN A 81 31.89 -0.42 51.52
N TYR A 82 32.53 0.75 51.60
CA TYR A 82 32.42 1.80 50.58
C TYR A 82 33.00 1.34 49.24
N ASN A 83 34.20 0.73 49.24
CA ASN A 83 34.81 0.19 48.03
C ASN A 83 33.99 -0.95 47.42
N ASP A 84 33.42 -1.83 48.25
CA ASP A 84 32.56 -2.93 47.77
C ASP A 84 31.27 -2.37 47.15
N THR A 85 30.65 -1.37 47.77
CA THR A 85 29.49 -0.67 47.21
C THR A 85 29.85 0.00 45.88
N LEU A 86 30.98 0.72 45.82
CA LEU A 86 31.44 1.38 44.60
C LEU A 86 31.74 0.39 43.47
N LYS A 87 32.34 -0.76 43.78
CA LYS A 87 32.55 -1.85 42.82
C LYS A 87 31.22 -2.43 42.34
N ALA A 88 30.28 -2.67 43.24
CA ALA A 88 28.95 -3.16 42.90
C ALA A 88 28.20 -2.19 41.98
N THR A 89 28.19 -0.89 42.30
CA THR A 89 27.56 0.14 41.46
C THR A 89 28.24 0.26 40.10
N ARG A 90 29.58 0.22 40.04
CA ARG A 90 30.31 0.24 38.75
C ARG A 90 30.00 -0.99 37.90
N LYS A 91 29.86 -2.17 38.51
CA LYS A 91 29.45 -3.39 37.84
C LYS A 91 28.04 -3.25 37.28
N GLN A 92 27.09 -2.80 38.11
CA GLN A 92 25.71 -2.56 37.67
C GLN A 92 25.63 -1.53 36.54
N LEU A 93 26.44 -0.47 36.58
CA LEU A 93 26.49 0.54 35.52
C LEU A 93 27.03 -0.06 34.22
N LYS A 94 28.07 -0.89 34.28
CA LYS A 94 28.59 -1.61 33.12
C LYS A 94 27.54 -2.56 32.54
N ASP A 95 26.87 -3.35 33.36
CA ASP A 95 25.82 -4.28 32.95
C ASP A 95 24.61 -3.52 32.33
N ALA A 96 24.22 -2.39 32.93
CA ALA A 96 23.19 -1.50 32.39
C ALA A 96 23.61 -0.89 31.05
N GLN A 97 24.88 -0.50 30.90
CA GLN A 97 25.38 0.05 29.64
C GLN A 97 25.44 -1.02 28.54
N GLU A 98 25.86 -2.24 28.87
CA GLU A 98 25.84 -3.38 27.95
C GLU A 98 24.40 -3.69 27.50
N THR A 99 23.44 -3.76 28.43
CA THR A 99 22.03 -3.99 28.09
C THR A 99 21.44 -2.87 27.24
N VAL A 100 21.75 -1.60 27.51
CA VAL A 100 21.32 -0.46 26.66
C VAL A 100 21.90 -0.58 25.26
N THR A 101 23.18 -0.93 25.11
CA THR A 101 23.78 -1.11 23.78
C THR A 101 23.18 -2.31 23.03
N ALA A 102 22.86 -3.39 23.74
CA ALA A 102 22.17 -4.55 23.15
C ALA A 102 20.75 -4.19 22.71
N GLN A 103 19.99 -3.47 23.53
CA GLN A 103 18.66 -2.98 23.18
C GLN A 103 18.70 -2.02 21.99
N ALA A 104 19.66 -1.10 21.93
CA ALA A 104 19.84 -0.20 20.79
C ALA A 104 20.09 -0.98 19.48
N LYS A 105 20.94 -2.01 19.51
CA LYS A 105 21.16 -2.90 18.35
C LYS A 105 19.89 -3.65 17.94
N THR A 106 19.11 -4.14 18.91
CA THR A 106 17.83 -4.81 18.65
C THR A 106 16.84 -3.85 18.01
N ILE A 107 16.72 -2.62 18.53
CA ILE A 107 15.86 -1.58 17.96
C ILE A 107 16.26 -1.25 16.53
N ASP A 108 17.55 -1.07 16.25
CA ASP A 108 18.05 -0.81 14.90
C ASP A 108 17.75 -1.97 13.94
N THR A 109 17.90 -3.21 14.42
CA THR A 109 17.60 -4.42 13.65
C THR A 109 16.11 -4.54 13.36
N LEU A 110 15.26 -4.25 14.36
CA LEU A 110 13.82 -4.31 14.24
C LEU A 110 13.31 -3.21 13.30
N LYS A 111 13.88 -1.99 13.40
CA LYS A 111 13.59 -0.87 12.50
C LYS A 111 13.98 -1.19 11.05
N LYS A 112 15.17 -1.75 10.83
CA LYS A 112 15.59 -2.23 9.50
C LYS A 112 14.65 -3.30 8.96
N SER A 113 14.25 -4.26 9.80
CA SER A 113 13.32 -5.33 9.41
C SER A 113 11.93 -4.80 9.07
N SER A 114 11.43 -3.81 9.81
CA SER A 114 10.17 -3.13 9.51
C SER A 114 10.24 -2.43 8.17
N ASN A 115 11.25 -1.58 7.96
CA ASN A 115 11.44 -0.87 6.69
C ASN A 115 11.56 -1.83 5.50
N ASN A 116 12.29 -2.95 5.65
CA ASN A 116 12.40 -3.96 4.61
C ASN A 116 11.06 -4.64 4.31
N LYS A 117 10.26 -4.92 5.34
CA LYS A 117 8.91 -5.48 5.16
C LYS A 117 7.99 -4.49 4.46
N ASP A 118 8.00 -3.22 4.86
CA ASP A 118 7.20 -2.17 4.23
C ASP A 118 7.57 -1.99 2.75
N GLN A 119 8.87 -2.01 2.43
CA GLN A 119 9.34 -1.99 1.04
C GLN A 119 8.91 -3.24 0.26
N SER A 120 9.01 -4.42 0.86
CA SER A 120 8.59 -5.69 0.23
C SER A 120 7.07 -5.73 0.02
N LEU A 121 6.29 -5.18 0.94
CA LEU A 121 4.84 -5.06 0.80
C LEU A 121 4.50 -4.08 -0.32
N ALA A 122 5.11 -2.90 -0.37
CA ALA A 122 4.92 -1.93 -1.45
C ALA A 122 5.30 -2.52 -2.82
N ALA A 123 6.43 -3.24 -2.91
CA ALA A 123 6.84 -3.93 -4.12
C ALA A 123 5.87 -5.07 -4.52
N SER A 124 5.34 -5.80 -3.54
CA SER A 124 4.38 -6.88 -3.80
C SER A 124 3.02 -6.33 -4.21
N GLU A 125 2.55 -5.25 -3.60
CA GLU A 125 1.34 -4.54 -4.03
C GLU A 125 1.50 -3.99 -5.45
N ALA A 126 2.66 -3.42 -5.80
CA ALA A 126 2.95 -3.01 -7.16
C ALA A 126 2.85 -4.20 -8.14
N LYS A 127 3.48 -5.34 -7.83
CA LYS A 127 3.41 -6.54 -8.66
C LYS A 127 2.02 -7.16 -8.75
N VAL A 128 1.24 -7.19 -7.67
CA VAL A 128 -0.12 -7.75 -7.65
C VAL A 128 -1.10 -6.84 -8.39
N ASN A 129 -0.87 -5.52 -8.33
CA ASN A 129 -1.66 -4.57 -9.09
C ASN A 129 -1.32 -4.59 -10.58
N GLU A 130 -0.17 -5.13 -10.98
CA GLU A 130 0.22 -5.35 -12.37
C GLU A 130 -0.28 -6.71 -12.88
N VAL A 131 -1.20 -6.66 -13.85
CA VAL A 131 -1.57 -7.82 -14.66
C VAL A 131 -0.88 -7.67 -16.01
N SER A 132 -0.14 -8.70 -16.45
CA SER A 132 0.56 -8.63 -17.73
C SER A 132 -0.42 -8.88 -18.88
N LEU A 133 -0.62 -7.88 -19.72
CA LEU A 133 -1.40 -7.99 -20.95
C LEU A 133 -0.43 -7.85 -22.13
N LEU A 134 -0.24 -8.93 -22.90
CA LEU A 134 0.70 -8.98 -24.05
C LEU A 134 2.16 -8.62 -23.67
N GLY A 135 2.58 -8.94 -22.44
CA GLY A 135 3.92 -8.66 -21.93
C GLY A 135 4.12 -7.26 -21.34
N ILE A 136 3.10 -6.39 -21.41
CA ILE A 136 3.12 -5.07 -20.77
C ILE A 136 2.41 -5.17 -19.41
N PRO A 137 3.03 -4.75 -18.29
CA PRO A 137 2.36 -4.68 -17.00
C PRO A 137 1.31 -3.56 -17.03
N ILE A 138 0.06 -3.90 -16.76
CA ILE A 138 -1.07 -2.96 -16.72
C ILE A 138 -1.73 -3.03 -15.34
N ASN A 139 -2.10 -1.88 -14.78
CA ASN A 139 -2.79 -1.85 -13.50
C ASN A 139 -4.16 -2.55 -13.57
N LYS A 140 -4.60 -3.18 -12.47
CA LYS A 140 -5.86 -3.94 -12.39
C LYS A 140 -7.13 -3.15 -12.76
N GLY A 141 -7.21 -1.88 -12.38
CA GLY A 141 -8.28 -0.96 -12.78
C GLY A 141 -8.28 -0.67 -14.28
N THR A 142 -7.11 -0.42 -14.88
CA THR A 142 -6.97 -0.25 -16.33
C THR A 142 -7.32 -1.53 -17.08
N TYR A 143 -6.93 -2.70 -16.57
CA TYR A 143 -7.34 -3.99 -17.13
C TYR A 143 -8.88 -4.13 -17.14
N ASN A 144 -9.53 -3.90 -16.00
CA ASN A 144 -10.99 -4.01 -15.90
C ASN A 144 -11.69 -3.03 -16.85
N LEU A 145 -11.18 -1.79 -16.97
CA LEU A 145 -11.71 -0.79 -17.89
C LEU A 145 -11.59 -1.23 -19.35
N ILE A 146 -10.42 -1.72 -19.78
CA ILE A 146 -10.21 -2.20 -21.14
C ILE A 146 -11.07 -3.43 -21.43
N MET A 147 -11.15 -4.38 -20.50
CA MET A 147 -11.91 -5.62 -20.67
C MET A 147 -13.40 -5.34 -20.84
N TRP A 148 -14.00 -4.59 -19.91
CA TRP A 148 -15.40 -4.19 -20.03
C TRP A 148 -15.65 -3.24 -21.21
N GLY A 149 -14.70 -2.37 -21.52
CA GLY A 149 -14.74 -1.51 -22.71
C GLY A 149 -14.83 -2.32 -24.00
N LEU A 150 -14.06 -3.41 -24.13
CA LEU A 150 -14.14 -4.32 -25.27
C LEU A 150 -15.48 -5.07 -25.31
N VAL A 151 -15.96 -5.57 -24.17
CA VAL A 151 -17.26 -6.27 -24.08
C VAL A 151 -18.40 -5.35 -24.51
N ILE A 152 -18.46 -4.13 -23.98
CA ILE A 152 -19.49 -3.14 -24.33
C ILE A 152 -19.32 -2.69 -25.79
N GLY A 153 -18.08 -2.45 -26.24
CA GLY A 153 -17.79 -2.03 -27.61
C GLY A 153 -18.24 -3.05 -28.65
N PHE A 154 -17.85 -4.31 -28.49
CA PHE A 154 -18.30 -5.38 -29.39
C PHE A 154 -19.81 -5.64 -29.25
N GLY A 155 -20.36 -5.55 -28.04
CA GLY A 155 -21.80 -5.66 -27.81
C GLY A 155 -22.59 -4.59 -28.58
N ALA A 156 -22.14 -3.34 -28.54
CA ALA A 156 -22.75 -2.23 -29.27
C ALA A 156 -22.65 -2.41 -30.79
N ILE A 157 -21.48 -2.81 -31.30
CA ILE A 157 -21.28 -3.10 -32.73
C ILE A 157 -22.22 -4.23 -33.17
N ALA A 158 -22.28 -5.32 -32.42
CA ALA A 158 -23.17 -6.44 -32.72
C ALA A 158 -24.64 -6.03 -32.72
N ALA A 159 -25.07 -5.24 -31.73
CA ALA A 159 -26.44 -4.71 -31.67
C ALA A 159 -26.77 -3.85 -32.90
N ILE A 160 -25.86 -2.97 -33.33
CA ILE A 160 -26.03 -2.15 -34.54
C ILE A 160 -26.18 -3.04 -35.78
N VAL A 161 -25.32 -4.06 -35.94
CA VAL A 161 -25.38 -4.99 -37.08
C VAL A 161 -26.70 -5.76 -37.10
N ILE A 162 -27.16 -6.27 -35.96
CA ILE A 162 -28.43 -6.99 -35.84
C ILE A 162 -29.61 -6.07 -36.17
N ALA A 163 -29.63 -4.85 -35.62
CA ALA A 163 -30.70 -3.88 -35.88
C ALA A 163 -30.74 -3.47 -37.37
N ARG A 164 -29.57 -3.19 -37.96
CA ARG A 164 -29.42 -2.87 -39.39
C ARG A 164 -29.90 -4.04 -40.27
N SER A 165 -29.48 -5.26 -39.96
CA SER A 165 -29.84 -6.47 -40.71
C SER A 165 -31.34 -6.79 -40.62
N GLY A 166 -31.94 -6.62 -39.44
CA GLY A 166 -33.37 -6.81 -39.22
C GLY A 166 -34.23 -5.85 -40.06
N ALA A 167 -33.82 -4.57 -40.14
CA ALA A 167 -34.51 -3.58 -40.97
C ALA A 167 -34.47 -3.95 -42.47
N HIS A 168 -33.30 -4.30 -42.99
CA HIS A 168 -33.13 -4.71 -44.39
C HIS A 168 -33.91 -5.98 -44.74
N SER A 169 -33.88 -6.96 -43.84
CA SER A 169 -34.59 -8.23 -44.03
C SER A 169 -36.11 -8.02 -44.07
N ARG A 170 -36.63 -7.07 -43.30
CA ARG A 170 -38.06 -6.76 -43.28
C ARG A 170 -38.52 -6.05 -44.55
N GLU A 171 -37.73 -5.09 -45.05
CA GLU A 171 -38.02 -4.42 -46.31
C GLU A 171 -37.96 -5.38 -47.50
N ALA A 172 -36.94 -6.24 -47.55
CA ALA A 172 -36.82 -7.26 -48.60
C ALA A 172 -38.04 -8.20 -48.63
N LYS A 173 -38.47 -8.70 -47.45
CA LYS A 173 -39.68 -9.52 -47.34
C LYS A 173 -40.94 -8.78 -47.80
N TYR A 174 -41.06 -7.50 -47.45
CA TYR A 174 -42.18 -6.67 -47.88
C TYR A 174 -42.23 -6.52 -49.41
N ARG A 175 -41.08 -6.24 -50.04
CA ARG A 175 -40.98 -6.13 -51.50
C ARG A 175 -41.32 -7.44 -52.20
N ILE A 176 -40.77 -8.57 -51.72
CA ILE A 176 -41.09 -9.90 -52.27
C ILE A 176 -42.59 -10.17 -52.18
N LYS A 177 -43.22 -9.86 -51.03
CA LYS A 177 -44.66 -10.03 -50.86
C LYS A 177 -45.46 -9.20 -51.85
N LEU A 178 -45.09 -7.93 -52.04
CA LEU A 178 -45.75 -7.03 -52.99
C LEU A 178 -45.62 -7.52 -54.44
N TYR A 179 -44.45 -8.04 -54.82
CA TYR A 179 -44.27 -8.63 -56.15
C TYR A 179 -45.13 -9.88 -56.35
N ASN A 180 -45.22 -10.75 -55.33
CA ASN A 180 -46.07 -11.94 -55.40
C ASN A 180 -47.55 -11.59 -55.53
N GLU A 181 -48.03 -10.59 -54.77
CA GLU A 181 -49.40 -10.09 -54.87
C GLU A 181 -49.68 -9.53 -56.27
N LEU A 182 -48.76 -8.72 -56.82
CA LEU A 182 -48.90 -8.17 -58.17
C LEU A 182 -48.89 -9.26 -59.25
N GLU A 183 -48.05 -10.29 -59.11
CA GLU A 183 -48.00 -11.41 -60.04
C GLU A 183 -49.30 -12.22 -60.00
N GLU A 184 -49.86 -12.44 -58.81
CA GLU A 184 -51.15 -13.11 -58.63
C GLU A 184 -52.31 -12.32 -59.25
N GLU A 185 -52.36 -11.00 -59.02
CA GLU A 185 -53.33 -10.10 -59.64
C GLU A 185 -53.22 -10.12 -61.17
N TYR A 186 -51.99 -10.08 -61.71
CA TYR A 186 -51.76 -10.14 -63.15
C TYR A 186 -52.20 -11.48 -63.76
N LYS A 187 -51.91 -12.60 -63.09
CA LYS A 187 -52.38 -13.93 -63.51
C LYS A 187 -53.92 -13.98 -63.51
N ASN A 188 -54.55 -13.46 -62.46
CA ASN A 188 -56.01 -13.40 -62.37
C ASN A 188 -56.62 -12.48 -63.44
N TYR A 189 -56.00 -11.34 -63.73
CA TYR A 189 -56.43 -10.46 -64.81
C TYR A 189 -56.36 -11.17 -66.17
N LYS A 190 -55.25 -11.85 -66.46
CA LYS A 190 -55.07 -12.60 -67.72
C LYS A 190 -56.09 -13.75 -67.84
N ALA A 191 -56.35 -14.46 -66.75
CA ALA A 191 -57.37 -15.52 -66.71
C ALA A 191 -58.77 -14.94 -67.03
N LYS A 192 -59.16 -13.86 -66.33
CA LYS A 192 -60.43 -13.17 -66.55
C LYS A 192 -60.56 -12.59 -67.97
N ALA A 193 -59.49 -12.03 -68.53
CA ALA A 193 -59.47 -11.53 -69.90
C ALA A 193 -59.72 -12.66 -70.91
N ASN A 194 -59.02 -13.79 -70.76
CA ASN A 194 -59.21 -14.96 -71.63
C ASN A 194 -60.62 -15.55 -71.48
N GLU A 195 -61.18 -15.60 -70.26
CA GLU A 195 -62.57 -16.00 -70.05
C GLU A 195 -63.56 -15.08 -70.77
N LYS A 196 -63.34 -13.76 -70.73
CA LYS A 196 -64.15 -12.78 -71.48
C LYS A 196 -64.03 -12.98 -72.99
N GLU A 197 -62.83 -13.17 -73.52
CA GLU A 197 -62.61 -13.45 -74.94
C GLU A 197 -63.30 -14.74 -75.37
N LYS A 198 -63.14 -15.82 -74.59
CA LYS A 198 -63.83 -17.10 -74.83
C LYS A 198 -65.36 -16.94 -74.77
N LYS A 199 -65.87 -16.17 -73.81
CA LYS A 199 -67.31 -15.91 -73.69
C LYS A 199 -67.82 -15.12 -74.90
N LEU A 200 -67.13 -14.06 -75.28
CA LEU A 200 -67.46 -13.25 -76.45
C LEU A 200 -67.42 -14.08 -77.75
N ALA A 201 -66.43 -14.95 -77.91
CA ALA A 201 -66.36 -15.86 -79.06
C ALA A 201 -67.54 -16.84 -79.11
N ARG A 202 -67.95 -17.39 -77.96
CA ARG A 202 -69.13 -18.26 -77.83
C ARG A 202 -70.44 -17.53 -78.11
N GLU A 203 -70.58 -16.30 -77.60
CA GLU A 203 -71.74 -15.43 -77.87
C GLU A 203 -71.82 -15.11 -79.36
N LEU A 204 -70.71 -14.69 -79.99
CA LEU A 204 -70.65 -14.37 -81.42
C LEU A 204 -70.95 -15.58 -82.31
N GLN A 205 -70.50 -16.77 -81.92
CA GLN A 205 -70.85 -18.01 -82.61
C GLN A 205 -72.33 -18.38 -82.44
N THR A 206 -72.90 -18.17 -81.24
CA THR A 206 -74.33 -18.41 -80.98
C THR A 206 -75.20 -17.43 -81.78
N GLU A 207 -74.80 -16.16 -81.88
CA GLU A 207 -75.47 -15.17 -82.72
C GLU A 207 -75.40 -15.55 -84.21
N ARG A 208 -74.25 -16.00 -84.70
CA ARG A 208 -74.12 -16.53 -86.06
C ARG A 208 -75.04 -17.72 -86.32
N ASN A 209 -75.00 -18.73 -85.45
CA ASN A 209 -75.86 -19.91 -85.58
C ASN A 209 -77.35 -19.54 -85.53
N LYS A 210 -77.73 -18.60 -84.67
CA LYS A 210 -79.11 -18.09 -84.56
C LYS A 210 -79.56 -17.34 -85.80
N LEU A 211 -78.68 -16.52 -86.40
CA LEU A 211 -78.98 -15.83 -87.67
C LEU A 211 -79.15 -16.82 -88.82
N ASP A 212 -78.31 -17.85 -88.90
CA ASP A 212 -78.39 -18.89 -89.94
C ASP A 212 -79.70 -19.69 -89.85
N GLU A 213 -80.14 -20.05 -88.63
CA GLU A 213 -81.44 -20.68 -88.37
C GLU A 213 -82.62 -19.80 -88.80
N LEU A 214 -82.54 -18.47 -88.55
CA LEU A 214 -83.58 -17.51 -88.93
C LEU A 214 -83.61 -17.17 -90.42
N THR A 215 -82.47 -17.28 -91.13
CA THR A 215 -82.37 -16.99 -92.57
C THR A 215 -82.45 -18.22 -93.47
N GLY A 216 -82.55 -19.41 -92.90
CA GLY A 216 -83.01 -20.62 -93.59
C GLY A 216 -82.21 -20.94 -94.87
N LYS A 217 -80.89 -21.05 -94.76
CA LYS A 217 -80.05 -21.66 -95.79
C LYS A 217 -79.46 -22.97 -95.28
N GLY A 218 -80.28 -24.03 -95.35
CA GLY A 218 -79.80 -25.40 -95.45
C GLY A 218 -79.38 -25.72 -96.88
#